data_AF-A0A6C0BUU8-F1
#
_entry.id   AF-A0A6C0BUU8-F1
#
_cell.length_a   1.000
_cell.length_b   1.000
_cell.length_c   1.000
_cell.angle_alpha   90.00
_cell.angle_beta   90.00
_cell.angle_gamma   90.00
#
_symmetry.space_group_name_H-M   'P 1'
#
loop_
_entity.id
_entity.type
_entity.pdbx_description
1 polymer ?
#
loop_
_entity_poly.entity_id
_entity_poly.type
_entity_poly.pdbx_seq_one_letter_code
_entity_poly.pdbx_strand_id
1 'polypeptide(L)'
;MGSSNQSNTSDIDKKRQETKPDQINFQNTYNYGVYLFRQLITLSIIIGVGTGIVYSNKAFLSNIVPVNTKYFPYTNVIPKNTNLPTNLQTSINNIKMGGDKNYSTKLEFSKEENDEIIESGLFGYLRNLKYKNVYLLYFCSVLQDILATNLQLNKTFYKLFGSIFTESMNIFIVPFLFVFWCILMFFINFANIIIRLFTNLKWLFSTPKNDIPTQSFFSNPIGYMTNMFSTTNEERDDNSPKEWEPGSIFSGMNIFTTIIYVILIILFTVFTGFVVVYPFISVVTIIYCFALPLFMTANDVKTNKPTQYSFKNAIADVLKYKSQLIMLILSYYIISGANTYFGNTVTAISFVIFLIMFFFTPLFESYKLNYKDNITPGIIPEAVATPIDIPVVGAVVQQEDTPSAPEYNDNKKFS
;
A
#
# COMPACT_ATOMS: atom_id res chain seq x y z
N MET A 1 22.29 60.55 74.02
CA MET A 1 21.84 61.01 72.69
C MET A 1 22.78 60.44 71.65
N GLY A 2 22.26 59.76 70.63
CA GLY A 2 23.05 59.23 69.51
C GLY A 2 22.68 57.80 69.10
N SER A 3 21.39 57.55 68.81
CA SER A 3 20.97 56.34 68.10
C SER A 3 21.43 56.44 66.64
N SER A 4 22.23 55.48 66.16
CA SER A 4 22.49 55.32 64.72
C SER A 4 21.94 53.98 64.25
N ASN A 5 20.87 54.08 63.45
CA ASN A 5 20.24 53.03 62.68
C ASN A 5 21.23 52.35 61.72
N GLN A 6 21.62 51.12 61.99
CA GLN A 6 22.28 50.23 61.03
C GLN A 6 21.65 48.84 61.15
N SER A 7 20.63 48.52 60.33
CA SER A 7 20.15 47.13 60.25
C SER A 7 19.22 46.76 59.08
N ASN A 8 18.75 47.67 58.22
CA ASN A 8 17.61 47.33 57.34
C ASN A 8 17.89 47.33 55.83
N THR A 9 19.05 47.75 55.33
CA THR A 9 19.30 47.82 53.88
C THR A 9 19.75 46.49 53.25
N SER A 10 20.48 45.64 53.98
CA SER A 10 21.02 44.36 53.49
C SER A 10 19.93 43.32 53.16
N ASP A 11 18.94 43.16 54.03
CA ASP A 11 17.88 42.17 53.85
C ASP A 11 16.81 42.63 52.86
N ILE A 12 16.61 43.95 52.72
CA ILE A 12 15.74 44.54 51.71
C ILE A 12 16.36 44.36 50.31
N ASP A 13 17.68 44.51 50.17
CA ASP A 13 18.37 44.30 48.89
C ASP A 13 18.46 42.81 48.50
N LYS A 14 18.62 41.89 49.47
CA LYS A 14 18.47 40.44 49.23
C LYS A 14 17.07 40.06 48.78
N LYS A 15 16.02 40.55 49.47
CA LYS A 15 14.63 40.32 49.05
C LYS A 15 14.28 40.99 47.72
N ARG A 16 14.91 42.13 47.37
CA ARG A 16 14.77 42.78 46.05
C ARG A 16 15.48 42.03 44.93
N GLN A 17 16.57 41.33 45.21
CA GLN A 17 17.21 40.45 44.22
C GLN A 17 16.41 39.16 44.00
N GLU A 18 15.76 38.63 45.04
CA GLU A 18 14.82 37.50 44.95
C GLU A 18 13.48 37.86 44.27
N THR A 19 13.14 39.15 44.17
CA THR A 19 11.92 39.65 43.49
C THR A 19 12.18 40.30 42.14
N LYS A 20 13.37 40.14 41.55
CA LYS A 20 13.50 40.41 40.12
C LYS A 20 12.61 39.40 39.39
N PRO A 21 11.62 39.83 38.60
CA PRO A 21 10.79 38.90 37.85
C PRO A 21 11.74 38.03 37.03
N ASP A 22 11.67 36.72 37.24
CA ASP A 22 12.45 35.73 36.50
C ASP A 22 12.47 36.17 35.04
N GLN A 23 13.65 36.53 34.53
CA GLN A 23 13.77 36.93 33.14
C GLN A 23 13.17 35.79 32.33
N ILE A 24 12.12 36.10 31.55
CA ILE A 24 11.42 35.13 30.71
C ILE A 24 12.50 34.33 29.99
N ASN A 25 12.59 33.04 30.31
CA ASN A 25 13.64 32.19 29.78
C ASN A 25 13.30 31.92 28.31
N PHE A 26 13.73 32.84 27.44
CA PHE A 26 13.46 32.83 26.01
C PHE A 26 13.92 31.52 25.37
N GLN A 27 14.99 30.92 25.90
CA GLN A 27 15.48 29.63 25.44
C GLN A 27 14.47 28.50 25.71
N ASN A 28 13.88 28.45 26.91
CA ASN A 28 12.86 27.45 27.24
C ASN A 28 11.60 27.63 26.40
N THR A 29 11.17 28.87 26.18
CA THR A 29 10.03 29.18 25.30
C THR A 29 10.30 28.75 23.85
N TYR A 30 11.47 29.06 23.31
CA TYR A 30 11.87 28.63 21.98
C TYR A 30 11.90 27.10 21.85
N ASN A 31 12.56 26.41 22.80
CA ASN A 31 12.65 24.96 22.79
C ASN A 31 11.27 24.28 22.92
N TYR A 32 10.37 24.85 23.72
CA TYR A 32 8.98 24.40 23.81
C TYR A 32 8.24 24.54 22.47
N GLY A 33 8.39 25.69 21.79
CA GLY A 33 7.82 25.91 20.46
C GLY A 33 8.33 24.90 19.42
N VAL A 34 9.65 24.64 19.39
CA VAL A 34 10.27 23.62 18.52
C VAL A 34 9.74 22.23 18.84
N TYR A 35 9.60 21.90 20.13
CA TYR A 35 9.03 20.63 20.56
C TYR A 35 7.59 20.47 20.06
N LEU A 36 6.72 21.47 20.26
CA LEU A 36 5.33 21.40 19.79
C LEU A 36 5.25 21.25 18.27
N PHE A 37 6.07 22.01 17.53
CA PHE A 37 6.12 21.92 16.07
C PHE A 37 6.54 20.51 15.61
N ARG A 38 7.55 19.92 16.25
CA ARG A 38 7.97 18.53 15.98
C ARG A 38 6.85 17.53 16.29
N GLN A 39 6.12 17.70 17.40
CA GLN A 39 5.01 16.82 17.73
C GLN A 39 3.84 16.96 16.75
N LEU A 40 3.55 18.17 16.28
CA LEU A 40 2.54 18.40 15.23
C LEU A 40 2.91 17.68 13.94
N ILE A 41 4.14 17.81 13.46
CA ILE A 41 4.62 17.08 12.27
C ILE A 41 4.51 15.58 12.49
N THR A 42 4.95 15.08 13.64
CA THR A 42 4.90 13.66 13.98
C THR A 42 3.46 13.14 13.96
N LEU A 43 2.54 13.88 14.57
CA LEU A 43 1.12 13.55 14.58
C LEU A 43 0.51 13.58 13.16
N SER A 44 0.87 14.56 12.33
CA SER A 44 0.44 14.61 10.92
C SER A 44 0.93 13.40 10.13
N ILE A 45 2.17 12.95 10.34
CA ILE A 45 2.71 11.74 9.72
C ILE A 45 1.95 10.50 10.19
N ILE A 46 1.72 10.36 11.51
CA ILE A 46 0.96 9.24 12.08
C ILE A 46 -0.45 9.19 11.48
N ILE A 47 -1.16 10.32 11.43
CA ILE A 47 -2.50 10.39 10.85
C ILE A 47 -2.45 10.04 9.35
N GLY A 48 -1.51 10.60 8.59
CA GLY A 48 -1.40 10.33 7.16
C GLY A 48 -1.12 8.85 6.86
N VAL A 49 -0.11 8.26 7.52
CA VAL A 49 0.22 6.83 7.36
C VAL A 49 -0.91 5.95 7.86
N GLY A 50 -1.49 6.26 9.02
CA GLY A 50 -2.58 5.49 9.62
C GLY A 50 -3.84 5.48 8.78
N THR A 51 -4.26 6.64 8.28
CA THR A 51 -5.35 6.73 7.29
C THR A 51 -5.00 5.95 6.03
N GLY A 52 -3.74 5.99 5.58
CA GLY A 52 -3.27 5.25 4.41
C GLY A 52 -3.41 3.74 4.59
N ILE A 53 -3.07 3.23 5.77
CA ILE A 53 -3.24 1.82 6.15
C ILE A 53 -4.72 1.42 6.13
N VAL A 54 -5.59 2.23 6.74
CA VAL A 54 -7.04 1.97 6.74
C VAL A 54 -7.62 2.00 5.33
N TYR A 55 -7.28 3.01 4.54
CA TYR A 55 -7.75 3.15 3.16
C TYR A 55 -7.26 2.00 2.28
N SER A 56 -5.97 1.68 2.37
CA SER A 56 -5.37 0.55 1.64
C SER A 56 -6.04 -0.77 2.01
N ASN A 57 -6.32 -1.02 3.29
CA ASN A 57 -7.05 -2.22 3.71
C ASN A 57 -8.38 -2.37 2.97
N LYS A 58 -9.14 -1.28 2.81
CA LYS A 58 -10.41 -1.28 2.08
C LYS A 58 -10.22 -1.55 0.59
N ALA A 59 -9.21 -0.95 -0.05
CA ALA A 59 -8.83 -1.26 -1.42
C ALA A 59 -8.38 -2.73 -1.61
N PHE A 60 -7.69 -3.33 -0.65
CA PHE A 60 -7.32 -4.74 -0.71
C PHE A 60 -8.52 -5.68 -0.53
N LEU A 61 -9.49 -5.31 0.30
CA LEU A 61 -10.73 -6.08 0.52
C LEU A 61 -11.66 -6.03 -0.70
N SER A 62 -11.61 -4.97 -1.50
CA SER A 62 -12.34 -4.90 -2.78
C SER A 62 -11.68 -5.69 -3.91
N ASN A 63 -10.53 -6.34 -3.66
CA ASN A 63 -9.78 -7.14 -4.63
C ASN A 63 -9.39 -6.41 -5.93
N ILE A 64 -9.32 -5.08 -5.92
CA ILE A 64 -8.82 -4.27 -7.05
C ILE A 64 -7.28 -4.25 -7.12
N VAL A 65 -6.61 -4.53 -5.99
CA VAL A 65 -5.13 -4.49 -5.93
C VAL A 65 -4.54 -5.78 -6.50
N PRO A 66 -3.60 -5.70 -7.45
CA PRO A 66 -3.13 -6.86 -8.18
C PRO A 66 -2.09 -7.65 -7.37
N VAL A 67 -2.56 -8.68 -6.66
CA VAL A 67 -1.68 -9.54 -5.84
C VAL A 67 -1.20 -10.81 -6.55
N ASN A 68 -1.77 -11.16 -7.70
CA ASN A 68 -1.48 -12.42 -8.39
C ASN A 68 -0.86 -12.17 -9.77
N THR A 69 0.36 -12.67 -9.97
CA THR A 69 1.10 -12.50 -11.22
C THR A 69 0.54 -13.26 -12.42
N LYS A 70 -0.41 -14.18 -12.21
CA LYS A 70 -1.07 -14.92 -13.29
C LYS A 70 -2.16 -14.12 -14.00
N TYR A 71 -2.56 -12.97 -13.46
CA TYR A 71 -3.65 -12.18 -13.98
C TYR A 71 -3.21 -10.78 -14.37
N PHE A 72 -4.09 -10.09 -15.06
CA PHE A 72 -3.99 -8.65 -15.24
C PHE A 72 -3.73 -7.94 -13.90
N PRO A 73 -2.80 -6.97 -13.85
CA PRO A 73 -2.06 -6.29 -14.92
C PRO A 73 -0.71 -6.93 -15.26
N TYR A 74 -0.32 -8.03 -14.62
CA TYR A 74 0.99 -8.65 -14.83
C TYR A 74 1.07 -9.43 -16.16
N THR A 75 -0.09 -9.87 -16.63
CA THR A 75 -0.27 -10.60 -17.89
C THR A 75 -1.49 -10.05 -18.63
N ASN A 76 -1.67 -10.46 -19.89
CA ASN A 76 -2.85 -10.14 -20.69
C ASN A 76 -4.03 -11.10 -20.41
N VAL A 77 -3.89 -11.96 -19.40
CA VAL A 77 -4.93 -12.91 -19.03
C VAL A 77 -5.91 -12.23 -18.08
N ILE A 78 -7.09 -11.90 -18.61
CA ILE A 78 -8.23 -11.50 -17.80
C ILE A 78 -8.86 -12.77 -17.22
N PRO A 79 -9.12 -12.85 -15.90
CA PRO A 79 -9.75 -14.02 -15.31
C PRO A 79 -11.13 -14.24 -15.95
N LYS A 80 -11.32 -15.39 -16.60
CA LYS A 80 -12.54 -15.72 -17.36
C LYS A 80 -13.76 -16.05 -16.49
N ASN A 81 -13.61 -16.18 -15.17
CA ASN A 81 -14.70 -16.61 -14.31
C ASN A 81 -14.45 -16.27 -12.83
N THR A 82 -14.64 -15.01 -12.46
CA THR A 82 -14.83 -14.67 -11.06
C THR A 82 -16.28 -14.28 -10.87
N ASN A 83 -17.07 -15.17 -10.27
CA ASN A 83 -18.35 -14.86 -9.60
C ASN A 83 -18.15 -13.89 -8.42
N LEU A 84 -17.15 -13.00 -8.48
CA LEU A 84 -17.04 -11.91 -7.54
C LEU A 84 -18.16 -10.92 -7.89
N PRO A 85 -18.96 -10.48 -6.91
CA PRO A 85 -19.80 -9.32 -7.14
C PRO A 85 -18.88 -8.21 -7.64
N THR A 86 -19.25 -7.62 -8.78
CA THR A 86 -18.46 -6.61 -9.50
C THR A 86 -18.03 -5.47 -8.57
N ASN A 87 -18.82 -5.24 -7.52
CA ASN A 87 -18.71 -4.14 -6.59
C ASN A 87 -18.82 -4.63 -5.13
N LEU A 88 -17.67 -4.89 -4.49
CA LEU A 88 -17.59 -5.15 -3.04
C LEU A 88 -17.69 -3.82 -2.29
N GLN A 89 -18.83 -3.60 -1.63
CA GLN A 89 -18.99 -2.45 -0.74
C GLN A 89 -18.18 -2.63 0.53
N THR A 90 -17.37 -1.64 0.85
CA THR A 90 -16.55 -1.60 2.06
C THR A 90 -16.94 -0.40 2.92
N SER A 91 -16.95 -0.56 4.24
CA SER A 91 -17.26 0.54 5.17
C SER A 91 -15.97 1.16 5.72
N ILE A 92 -15.90 2.49 5.70
CA ILE A 92 -14.88 3.32 6.37
C ILE A 92 -15.57 4.29 7.34
N ASN A 93 -14.81 4.82 8.30
CA ASN A 93 -15.28 5.79 9.28
C ASN A 93 -16.47 5.28 10.10
N ASN A 94 -16.29 4.12 10.75
CA ASN A 94 -17.33 3.55 11.60
C ASN A 94 -17.53 4.44 12.85
N ILE A 95 -18.74 4.95 13.00
CA ILE A 95 -19.19 5.76 14.14
C ILE A 95 -20.27 4.96 14.88
N LYS A 96 -20.02 4.67 16.16
CA LYS A 96 -21.03 4.09 17.04
C LYS A 96 -21.83 5.23 17.67
N MET A 97 -23.15 5.24 17.50
CA MET A 97 -24.04 6.08 18.30
C MET A 97 -24.79 5.21 19.31
N GLY A 98 -25.10 5.77 20.48
CA GLY A 98 -25.79 5.04 21.55
C GLY A 98 -27.06 4.32 21.05
N GLY A 99 -27.35 3.16 21.62
CA GLY A 99 -28.50 2.32 21.25
C GLY A 99 -28.27 1.45 20.00
N ASP A 100 -27.13 0.77 19.91
CA ASP A 100 -26.75 -0.22 18.88
C ASP A 100 -26.74 0.28 17.41
N LYS A 101 -26.87 1.59 17.17
CA LYS A 101 -26.83 2.16 15.82
C LYS A 101 -25.40 2.48 15.41
N ASN A 102 -24.85 1.66 14.53
CA ASN A 102 -23.59 1.93 13.86
C ASN A 102 -23.83 2.66 12.53
N TYR A 103 -22.95 3.58 12.20
CA TYR A 103 -23.02 4.43 11.02
C TYR A 103 -21.65 4.39 10.31
N SER A 104 -21.63 4.26 8.99
CA SER A 104 -20.40 4.15 8.20
C SER A 104 -20.52 4.81 6.83
N THR A 105 -19.39 5.26 6.29
CA THR A 105 -19.27 5.69 4.89
C THR A 105 -19.05 4.45 4.05
N LYS A 106 -19.95 4.19 3.09
CA LYS A 106 -19.86 3.03 2.20
C LYS A 106 -19.13 3.41 0.92
N LEU A 107 -18.05 2.70 0.66
CA LEU A 107 -17.17 2.87 -0.47
C LEU A 107 -17.30 1.69 -1.41
N GLU A 108 -17.36 2.00 -2.70
CA GLU A 108 -17.38 1.02 -3.77
C GLU A 108 -16.26 1.34 -4.74
N PHE A 109 -15.27 0.47 -4.85
CA PHE A 109 -14.15 0.70 -5.77
C PHE A 109 -14.53 0.20 -7.16
N SER A 110 -14.72 1.10 -8.13
CA SER A 110 -14.94 0.70 -9.52
C SER A 110 -13.69 0.02 -10.06
N LYS A 111 -13.87 -1.17 -10.63
CA LYS A 111 -12.75 -1.91 -11.22
C LYS A 111 -12.22 -1.19 -12.45
N GLU A 112 -13.10 -0.66 -13.30
CA GLU A 112 -12.76 0.00 -14.56
C GLU A 112 -11.88 1.24 -14.32
N GLU A 113 -12.28 2.13 -13.39
CA GLU A 113 -11.50 3.32 -13.05
C GLU A 113 -10.11 2.98 -12.48
N ASN A 114 -10.05 1.95 -11.63
CA ASN A 114 -8.81 1.56 -10.96
C ASN A 114 -7.89 0.74 -11.88
N ASP A 115 -8.43 0.00 -12.84
CA ASP A 115 -7.64 -0.70 -13.86
C ASP A 115 -6.85 0.32 -14.70
N GLU A 116 -7.42 1.47 -15.07
CA GLU A 116 -6.71 2.54 -15.79
C GLU A 116 -5.49 3.08 -15.01
N ILE A 117 -5.63 3.25 -13.69
CA ILE A 117 -4.53 3.68 -12.80
C ILE A 117 -3.42 2.63 -12.77
N ILE A 118 -3.80 1.35 -12.75
CA ILE A 118 -2.87 0.23 -12.76
C ILE A 118 -2.15 0.13 -14.13
N GLU A 119 -2.86 0.35 -15.23
CA GLU A 119 -2.31 0.31 -16.60
C GLU A 119 -1.38 1.48 -16.90
N SER A 120 -1.71 2.67 -16.44
CA SER A 120 -0.86 3.85 -16.60
C SER A 120 0.35 3.83 -15.65
N GLY A 121 0.29 3.03 -14.58
CA GLY A 121 1.33 2.91 -13.56
C GLY A 121 2.51 1.98 -13.93
N LEU A 122 3.28 1.62 -12.90
CA LEU A 122 4.47 0.76 -13.04
C LEU A 122 4.12 -0.62 -13.61
N PHE A 123 2.96 -1.17 -13.27
CA PHE A 123 2.57 -2.50 -13.78
C PHE A 123 2.37 -2.51 -15.29
N GLY A 124 1.61 -1.55 -15.83
CA GLY A 124 1.46 -1.44 -17.29
C GLY A 124 2.77 -1.09 -17.99
N TYR A 125 3.61 -0.23 -17.38
CA TYR A 125 4.96 0.04 -17.90
C TYR A 125 5.81 -1.25 -18.00
N LEU A 126 5.87 -2.05 -16.93
CA LEU A 126 6.62 -3.31 -16.91
C LEU A 126 6.03 -4.34 -17.87
N ARG A 127 4.70 -4.42 -17.96
CA ARG A 127 4.00 -5.28 -18.94
C ARG A 127 4.42 -4.93 -20.36
N ASN A 128 4.44 -3.65 -20.71
CA ASN A 128 4.79 -3.19 -22.06
C ASN A 128 6.27 -3.41 -22.38
N LEU A 129 7.16 -3.35 -21.37
CA LEU A 129 8.58 -3.66 -21.56
C LEU A 129 8.89 -5.15 -21.68
N LYS A 130 8.13 -5.99 -20.98
CA LYS A 130 8.33 -7.44 -20.88
C LYS A 130 8.42 -8.14 -22.24
N TYR A 131 7.72 -7.63 -23.25
CA TYR A 131 7.61 -8.27 -24.56
C TYR A 131 8.62 -7.79 -25.60
N LYS A 132 9.52 -6.86 -25.25
CA LYS A 132 10.48 -6.27 -26.20
C LYS A 132 11.67 -7.17 -26.52
N ASN A 133 12.22 -7.86 -25.52
CA ASN A 133 13.28 -8.85 -25.70
C ASN A 133 13.32 -9.81 -24.49
N VAL A 134 14.09 -10.90 -24.63
CA VAL A 134 14.16 -11.99 -23.64
C VAL A 134 14.79 -11.54 -22.30
N TYR A 135 15.71 -10.59 -22.30
CA TYR A 135 16.33 -10.07 -21.08
C TYR A 135 15.36 -9.19 -20.29
N LEU A 136 14.62 -8.33 -20.99
CA LEU A 136 13.54 -7.53 -20.41
C LEU A 136 12.41 -8.43 -19.92
N LEU A 137 12.08 -9.50 -20.65
CA LEU A 137 11.14 -10.53 -20.18
C LEU A 137 11.60 -11.10 -18.83
N TYR A 138 12.86 -11.48 -18.71
CA TYR A 138 13.45 -12.00 -17.47
C TYR A 138 13.40 -10.97 -16.32
N PHE A 139 13.97 -9.77 -16.51
CA PHE A 139 14.04 -8.76 -15.46
C PHE A 139 12.66 -8.21 -15.06
N CYS A 140 11.78 -7.96 -16.03
CA CYS A 140 10.41 -7.52 -15.74
C CYS A 140 9.63 -8.62 -15.00
N SER A 141 9.81 -9.90 -15.34
CA SER A 141 9.17 -11.00 -14.61
C SER A 141 9.66 -11.09 -13.16
N VAL A 142 10.98 -10.95 -12.93
CA VAL A 142 11.55 -10.90 -11.58
C VAL A 142 10.95 -9.73 -10.78
N LEU A 143 10.91 -8.53 -11.37
CA LEU A 143 10.38 -7.35 -10.69
C LEU A 143 8.86 -7.45 -10.42
N GLN A 144 8.09 -7.98 -11.38
CA GLN A 144 6.66 -8.26 -11.23
C GLN A 144 6.40 -9.24 -10.10
N ASP A 145 7.17 -10.33 -9.99
CA ASP A 145 7.06 -11.30 -8.90
C ASP A 145 7.38 -10.67 -7.53
N ILE A 146 8.40 -9.80 -7.46
CA ILE A 146 8.74 -9.08 -6.22
C ILE A 146 7.61 -8.12 -5.83
N LEU A 147 7.05 -7.36 -6.77
CA LEU A 147 5.94 -6.44 -6.53
C LEU A 147 4.70 -7.20 -6.06
N ALA A 148 4.34 -8.30 -6.71
CA ALA A 148 3.21 -9.13 -6.31
C ALA A 148 3.41 -9.73 -4.92
N THR A 149 4.63 -10.16 -4.59
CA THR A 149 4.95 -10.64 -3.24
C THR A 149 4.75 -9.54 -2.20
N ASN A 150 5.23 -8.32 -2.46
CA ASN A 150 5.04 -7.18 -1.56
C ASN A 150 3.56 -6.82 -1.39
N LEU A 151 2.79 -6.80 -2.48
CA LEU A 151 1.36 -6.53 -2.40
C LEU A 151 0.62 -7.63 -1.63
N GLN A 152 1.00 -8.90 -1.80
CA GLN A 152 0.44 -10.00 -1.03
C GLN A 152 0.80 -9.90 0.47
N LEU A 153 2.03 -9.53 0.79
CA LEU A 153 2.46 -9.28 2.16
C LEU A 153 1.66 -8.12 2.77
N ASN A 154 1.55 -6.99 2.07
CA ASN A 154 0.72 -5.86 2.50
C ASN A 154 -0.75 -6.24 2.68
N LYS A 155 -1.33 -7.05 1.77
CA LYS A 155 -2.68 -7.60 1.92
C LYS A 155 -2.82 -8.38 3.23
N THR A 156 -1.88 -9.27 3.53
CA THR A 156 -1.86 -10.03 4.78
C THR A 156 -1.76 -9.13 6.00
N PHE A 157 -0.86 -8.14 5.97
CA PHE A 157 -0.71 -7.15 7.04
C PHE A 157 -2.00 -6.38 7.27
N TYR A 158 -2.59 -5.79 6.24
CA TYR A 158 -3.82 -5.02 6.36
C TYR A 158 -5.00 -5.85 6.85
N LYS A 159 -5.13 -7.09 6.37
CA LYS A 159 -6.17 -8.02 6.85
C LYS A 159 -5.99 -8.35 8.33
N LEU A 160 -4.76 -8.65 8.76
CA LEU A 160 -4.44 -8.96 10.15
C LEU A 160 -4.80 -7.78 11.07
N PHE A 161 -4.27 -6.60 10.78
CA PHE A 161 -4.49 -5.41 11.60
C PHE A 161 -5.92 -4.88 11.51
N GLY A 162 -6.56 -5.00 10.34
CA GLY A 162 -7.97 -4.70 10.14
C GLY A 162 -8.90 -5.56 10.98
N SER A 163 -8.55 -6.83 11.22
CA SER A 163 -9.33 -7.74 12.06
C SER A 163 -9.09 -7.60 13.56
N ILE A 164 -7.86 -7.27 13.97
CA ILE A 164 -7.48 -7.22 15.39
C ILE A 164 -7.83 -5.86 16.00
N PHE A 165 -7.61 -4.78 15.24
CA PHE A 165 -7.69 -3.43 15.76
C PHE A 165 -8.91 -2.68 15.25
N THR A 166 -9.45 -1.82 16.11
CA THR A 166 -10.45 -0.84 15.68
C THR A 166 -9.83 0.15 14.68
N GLU A 167 -10.66 0.81 13.88
CA GLU A 167 -10.20 1.81 12.91
C GLU A 167 -9.36 2.92 13.57
N SER A 168 -9.76 3.40 14.74
CA SER A 168 -8.98 4.39 15.50
C SER A 168 -7.59 3.85 15.89
N MET A 169 -7.50 2.59 16.35
CA MET A 169 -6.20 1.98 16.67
C MET A 169 -5.34 1.76 15.41
N ASN A 170 -5.95 1.40 14.28
CA ASN A 170 -5.27 1.34 12.99
C ASN A 170 -4.71 2.70 12.55
N ILE A 171 -5.38 3.81 12.88
CA ILE A 171 -4.87 5.15 12.57
C ILE A 171 -3.73 5.58 13.49
N PHE A 172 -3.85 5.39 14.80
CA PHE A 172 -2.91 5.99 15.76
C PHE A 172 -1.80 5.05 16.27
N ILE A 173 -2.03 3.74 16.29
CA ILE A 173 -1.09 2.75 16.86
C ILE A 173 -0.36 1.98 15.76
N VAL A 174 -1.09 1.52 14.75
CA VAL A 174 -0.52 0.66 13.70
C VAL A 174 0.58 1.33 12.86
N PRO A 175 0.66 2.67 12.66
CA PRO A 175 1.82 3.27 12.01
C PRO A 175 3.16 2.95 12.67
N PHE A 176 3.19 2.80 14.01
CA PHE A 176 4.40 2.39 14.72
C PHE A 176 4.77 0.93 14.44
N LEU A 177 3.76 0.05 14.36
CA LEU A 177 3.95 -1.36 14.01
C LEU A 177 4.32 -1.54 12.54
N PHE A 178 3.85 -0.64 11.68
CA PHE A 178 4.16 -0.62 10.26
C PHE A 178 5.65 -0.36 9.99
N VAL A 179 6.36 0.37 10.87
CA VAL A 179 7.82 0.53 10.76
C VAL A 179 8.53 -0.82 10.87
N PHE A 180 8.14 -1.65 11.85
CA PHE A 180 8.68 -3.01 11.99
C PHE A 180 8.30 -3.89 10.80
N TRP A 181 7.09 -3.71 10.27
CA TRP A 181 6.65 -4.39 9.06
C TRP A 181 7.50 -4.01 7.83
N CYS A 182 7.83 -2.73 7.64
CA CYS A 182 8.72 -2.28 6.58
C CYS A 182 10.13 -2.87 6.72
N ILE A 183 10.67 -2.94 7.95
CA ILE A 183 11.96 -3.59 8.22
C ILE A 183 11.89 -5.08 7.84
N LEU A 184 10.83 -5.78 8.23
CA LEU A 184 10.64 -7.18 7.87
C LEU A 184 10.54 -7.37 6.34
N MET A 185 9.72 -6.55 5.67
CA MET A 185 9.59 -6.58 4.21
C MET A 185 10.91 -6.31 3.50
N PHE A 186 11.77 -5.44 4.05
CA PHE A 186 13.08 -5.18 3.48
C PHE A 186 13.93 -6.46 3.41
N PHE A 187 13.99 -7.24 4.50
CA PHE A 187 14.73 -8.51 4.51
C PHE A 187 14.06 -9.59 3.64
N ILE A 188 12.73 -9.67 3.64
CA ILE A 188 12.01 -10.61 2.78
C ILE A 188 12.27 -10.28 1.30
N ASN A 189 12.24 -9.01 0.92
CA ASN A 189 12.53 -8.58 -0.45
C ASN A 189 13.95 -8.94 -0.86
N PHE A 190 14.90 -8.76 0.05
CA PHE A 190 16.28 -9.15 -0.18
C PHE A 190 16.41 -10.64 -0.56
N ALA A 191 15.83 -11.53 0.24
CA ALA A 191 15.84 -12.96 -0.04
C ALA A 191 15.03 -13.30 -1.31
N ASN A 192 13.89 -12.65 -1.50
CA ASN A 192 13.02 -12.88 -2.65
C ASN A 192 13.70 -12.47 -3.95
N ILE A 193 14.44 -11.35 -4.00
CA ILE A 193 15.20 -10.95 -5.20
C ILE A 193 16.16 -12.08 -5.61
N ILE A 194 16.95 -12.61 -4.67
CA ILE A 194 17.90 -13.69 -4.94
C ILE A 194 17.17 -14.92 -5.46
N ILE A 195 16.14 -15.40 -4.76
CA ILE A 195 15.36 -16.58 -5.15
C ILE A 195 14.74 -16.39 -6.54
N ARG A 196 14.19 -15.20 -6.82
CA ARG A 196 13.54 -14.88 -8.10
C ARG A 196 14.53 -14.79 -9.24
N LEU A 197 15.73 -14.27 -9.04
CA LEU A 197 16.77 -14.29 -10.07
C LEU A 197 17.09 -15.72 -10.54
N PHE A 198 17.18 -16.69 -9.63
CA PHE A 198 17.44 -18.10 -10.00
C PHE A 198 16.20 -18.79 -10.58
N THR A 199 15.04 -18.68 -9.92
CA THR A 199 13.82 -19.40 -10.33
C THR A 199 13.25 -18.92 -11.67
N ASN A 200 13.52 -17.67 -12.06
CA ASN A 200 13.09 -17.11 -13.32
C ASN A 200 14.10 -17.31 -14.47
N LEU A 201 15.22 -18.02 -14.26
CA LEU A 201 16.21 -18.31 -15.32
C LEU A 201 15.60 -18.92 -16.59
N LYS A 202 14.51 -19.68 -16.47
CA LYS A 202 13.78 -20.27 -17.61
C LYS A 202 13.36 -19.23 -18.66
N TRP A 203 13.13 -17.99 -18.24
CA TRP A 203 12.71 -16.91 -19.14
C TRP A 203 13.84 -16.42 -20.03
N LEU A 204 15.12 -16.59 -19.65
CA LEU A 204 16.26 -16.27 -20.52
C LEU A 204 16.37 -17.21 -21.72
N PHE A 205 15.71 -18.37 -21.66
CA PHE A 205 15.68 -19.37 -22.73
C PHE A 205 14.33 -19.37 -23.48
N SER A 206 13.47 -18.40 -23.21
CA SER A 206 12.16 -18.33 -23.82
C SER A 206 12.22 -18.02 -25.31
N THR A 207 11.29 -18.62 -26.04
CA THR A 207 11.11 -18.39 -27.48
C THR A 207 9.73 -17.76 -27.74
N PRO A 208 9.61 -16.86 -28.73
CA PRO A 208 8.31 -16.37 -29.17
C PRO A 208 7.47 -17.51 -29.74
N LYS A 209 6.19 -17.59 -29.37
CA LYS A 209 5.28 -18.68 -29.75
C LYS A 209 5.03 -18.82 -31.26
N ASN A 210 5.24 -17.73 -32.02
CA ASN A 210 4.98 -17.69 -33.47
C ASN A 210 6.25 -17.74 -34.33
N ASP A 211 7.43 -17.87 -33.73
CA ASP A 211 8.68 -17.96 -34.48
C ASP A 211 9.15 -19.42 -34.47
N ILE A 212 9.00 -20.10 -35.62
CA ILE A 212 9.63 -21.40 -35.85
C ILE A 212 11.14 -21.16 -35.70
N PRO A 213 11.83 -21.81 -34.75
CA PRO A 213 13.26 -21.59 -34.54
C PRO A 213 14.00 -22.12 -35.78
N THR A 214 14.27 -21.24 -36.73
CA THR A 214 14.89 -21.60 -38.01
C THR A 214 16.41 -21.72 -37.90
N GLN A 215 17.01 -21.29 -36.79
CA GLN A 215 18.45 -21.41 -36.55
C GLN A 215 18.77 -21.79 -35.10
N SER A 216 19.59 -22.82 -34.95
CA SER A 216 20.18 -23.22 -33.67
C SER A 216 21.38 -22.33 -33.36
N PHE A 217 21.61 -22.00 -32.09
CA PHE A 217 22.76 -21.21 -31.61
C PHE A 217 24.11 -21.69 -32.17
N PHE A 218 24.27 -22.98 -32.48
CA PHE A 218 25.53 -23.51 -33.01
C PHE A 218 25.67 -23.40 -34.53
N SER A 219 24.58 -23.25 -35.28
CA SER A 219 24.67 -22.93 -36.71
C SER A 219 25.17 -21.49 -36.94
N ASN A 220 24.82 -20.58 -36.02
CA ASN A 220 25.27 -19.19 -36.06
C ASN A 220 25.10 -18.52 -34.68
N PRO A 221 26.10 -18.59 -33.76
CA PRO A 221 25.96 -18.06 -32.40
C PRO A 221 25.86 -16.54 -32.38
N ILE A 222 26.53 -15.90 -33.33
CA ILE A 222 26.37 -14.46 -33.58
C ILE A 222 24.95 -14.21 -34.08
N GLY A 223 24.48 -14.92 -35.12
CA GLY A 223 23.11 -14.76 -35.64
C GLY A 223 22.01 -14.99 -34.61
N TYR A 224 22.14 -15.97 -33.72
CA TYR A 224 21.18 -16.21 -32.64
C TYR A 224 21.20 -15.11 -31.59
N MET A 225 22.39 -14.65 -31.16
CA MET A 225 22.52 -13.50 -30.27
C MET A 225 21.98 -12.24 -30.94
N THR A 226 22.32 -12.01 -32.22
CA THR A 226 21.82 -10.90 -33.03
C THR A 226 20.30 -10.97 -33.17
N ASN A 227 19.69 -12.14 -33.31
CA ASN A 227 18.23 -12.30 -33.34
C ASN A 227 17.58 -12.07 -31.96
N MET A 228 18.30 -12.38 -30.86
CA MET A 228 17.89 -12.04 -29.48
C MET A 228 17.94 -10.52 -29.21
N PHE A 229 18.93 -9.83 -29.79
CA PHE A 229 19.15 -8.40 -29.63
C PHE A 229 18.45 -7.55 -30.69
N SER A 230 18.15 -8.14 -31.85
CA SER A 230 17.37 -7.48 -32.90
C SER A 230 15.94 -7.43 -32.41
N THR A 231 15.57 -6.27 -31.90
CA THR A 231 14.23 -5.76 -32.11
C THR A 231 14.04 -5.64 -33.62
N THR A 232 13.72 -6.75 -34.31
CA THR A 232 13.24 -6.63 -35.68
C THR A 232 11.97 -5.80 -35.57
N ASN A 233 12.14 -4.51 -35.91
CA ASN A 233 11.10 -3.56 -36.26
C ASN A 233 10.41 -4.01 -37.56
N GLU A 234 10.15 -5.31 -37.72
CA GLU A 234 9.13 -5.71 -38.67
C GLU A 234 7.83 -5.19 -38.08
N GLU A 235 7.27 -4.21 -38.77
CA GLU A 235 5.88 -3.78 -38.72
C GLU A 235 4.97 -5.00 -38.91
N ARG A 236 4.91 -5.91 -37.94
CA ARG A 236 3.76 -6.79 -37.79
C ARG A 236 2.68 -5.92 -37.19
N ASP A 237 1.75 -5.54 -38.05
CA ASP A 237 0.48 -4.86 -37.79
C ASP A 237 -0.48 -5.65 -36.87
N ASP A 238 0.02 -6.69 -36.19
CA ASP A 238 -0.73 -7.43 -35.20
C ASP A 238 -0.58 -6.73 -33.85
N ASN A 239 -1.61 -5.98 -33.47
CA ASN A 239 -1.81 -5.42 -32.13
C ASN A 239 -1.90 -6.48 -31.01
N SER A 240 -1.51 -7.74 -31.28
CA SER A 240 -1.51 -8.82 -30.30
C SER A 240 -0.13 -8.93 -29.61
N PRO A 241 -0.08 -8.88 -28.27
CA PRO A 241 1.17 -8.95 -27.53
C PRO A 241 1.87 -10.30 -27.76
N LYS A 242 3.18 -10.27 -28.09
CA LYS A 242 3.99 -11.47 -28.32
C LYS A 242 3.92 -12.41 -27.12
N GLU A 243 3.29 -13.57 -27.27
CA GLU A 243 3.32 -14.61 -26.24
C GLU A 243 4.68 -15.32 -26.25
N TRP A 244 5.32 -15.41 -25.07
CA TRP A 244 6.59 -16.11 -24.88
C TRP A 244 6.35 -17.43 -24.16
N GLU A 245 6.95 -18.50 -24.66
CA GLU A 245 6.92 -19.80 -23.99
C GLU A 245 8.18 -19.98 -23.13
N PRO A 246 8.06 -20.51 -21.90
CA PRO A 246 9.21 -20.74 -21.04
C PRO A 246 10.15 -21.79 -21.66
N GLY A 247 11.43 -21.45 -21.79
CA GLY A 247 12.42 -22.37 -22.33
C GLY A 247 12.81 -23.49 -21.35
N SER A 248 13.26 -24.61 -21.89
CA SER A 248 13.85 -25.70 -21.08
C SER A 248 15.28 -25.36 -20.68
N ILE A 249 15.53 -25.22 -19.38
CA ILE A 249 16.88 -25.00 -18.82
C ILE A 249 17.76 -26.26 -18.95
N PHE A 250 17.12 -27.45 -18.94
CA PHE A 250 17.81 -28.74 -18.89
C PHE A 250 18.01 -29.42 -20.25
N SER A 251 17.65 -28.78 -21.37
CA SER A 251 18.03 -29.31 -22.67
C SER A 251 19.56 -29.23 -22.82
N GLY A 252 20.19 -30.27 -23.39
CA GLY A 252 21.63 -30.53 -23.20
C GLY A 252 22.57 -29.33 -23.36
N MET A 253 22.37 -28.50 -24.39
CA MET A 253 23.21 -27.30 -24.62
C MET A 253 22.84 -26.10 -23.74
N ASN A 254 21.61 -26.02 -23.24
CA ASN A 254 21.18 -24.94 -22.35
C ASN A 254 21.82 -25.06 -20.96
N ILE A 255 22.31 -26.24 -20.59
CA ILE A 255 23.00 -26.48 -19.31
C ILE A 255 24.27 -25.62 -19.19
N PHE A 256 25.11 -25.56 -20.22
CA PHE A 256 26.35 -24.75 -20.20
C PHE A 256 26.05 -23.24 -20.09
N THR A 257 25.12 -22.75 -20.89
CA THR A 257 24.67 -21.36 -20.85
C THR A 257 24.03 -21.01 -19.51
N THR A 258 23.28 -21.95 -18.92
CA THR A 258 22.70 -21.80 -17.58
C THR A 258 23.80 -21.66 -16.52
N ILE A 259 24.85 -22.47 -16.58
CA ILE A 259 25.98 -22.37 -15.66
C ILE A 259 26.64 -20.99 -15.77
N ILE A 260 26.84 -20.47 -16.99
CA ILE A 260 27.39 -19.12 -17.20
C ILE A 260 26.48 -18.07 -16.57
N TYR A 261 25.18 -18.10 -16.84
CA TYR A 261 24.24 -17.14 -16.23
C TYR A 261 24.18 -17.24 -14.71
N VAL A 262 24.25 -18.45 -14.15
CA VAL A 262 24.32 -18.67 -12.70
C VAL A 262 25.58 -18.02 -12.12
N ILE A 263 26.75 -18.21 -12.74
CA ILE A 263 27.99 -17.57 -12.32
C ILE A 263 27.85 -16.04 -12.39
N LEU A 264 27.30 -15.50 -13.49
CA LEU A 264 27.08 -14.06 -13.63
C LEU A 264 26.13 -13.51 -12.57
N ILE A 265 25.05 -14.21 -12.24
CA ILE A 265 24.12 -13.81 -11.17
C ILE A 265 24.82 -13.84 -9.82
N ILE A 266 25.65 -14.84 -9.54
CA ILE A 266 26.43 -14.92 -8.30
C ILE A 266 27.42 -13.75 -8.21
N LEU A 267 28.18 -13.50 -9.27
CA LEU A 267 29.12 -12.38 -9.35
C LEU A 267 28.38 -11.05 -9.16
N PHE A 268 27.29 -10.83 -9.89
CA PHE A 268 26.45 -9.65 -9.74
C PHE A 268 25.94 -9.52 -8.30
N THR A 269 25.42 -10.60 -7.72
CA THR A 269 24.91 -10.62 -6.34
C THR A 269 25.98 -10.20 -5.34
N VAL A 270 27.19 -10.77 -5.43
CA VAL A 270 28.27 -10.52 -4.47
C VAL A 270 28.88 -9.13 -4.63
N PHE A 271 29.12 -8.67 -5.86
CA PHE A 271 29.86 -7.42 -6.11
C PHE A 271 29.00 -6.16 -6.18
N THR A 272 27.72 -6.27 -6.57
CA THR A 272 26.88 -5.08 -6.86
C THR A 272 25.47 -5.22 -6.27
N GLY A 273 24.89 -6.41 -6.37
CA GLY A 273 23.55 -6.75 -5.94
C GLY A 273 23.34 -6.49 -4.45
N PHE A 274 24.15 -7.14 -3.61
CA PHE A 274 23.96 -7.15 -2.16
C PHE A 274 24.06 -5.75 -1.54
N VAL A 275 25.04 -4.95 -1.99
CA VAL A 275 25.37 -3.65 -1.37
C VAL A 275 24.48 -2.52 -1.89
N VAL A 276 24.17 -2.52 -3.19
CA VAL A 276 23.55 -1.34 -3.83
C VAL A 276 22.16 -1.68 -4.37
N VAL A 277 22.07 -2.69 -5.24
CA VAL A 277 20.86 -2.89 -6.03
C VAL A 277 19.72 -3.46 -5.19
N TYR A 278 19.96 -4.47 -4.35
CA TYR A 278 18.91 -5.13 -3.59
C TYR A 278 18.31 -4.23 -2.51
N PRO A 279 19.09 -3.46 -1.72
CA PRO A 279 18.53 -2.49 -0.79
C PRO A 279 17.68 -1.44 -1.49
N PHE A 280 18.16 -0.90 -2.62
CA PHE A 280 17.44 0.10 -3.39
C PHE A 280 16.10 -0.43 -3.93
N ILE A 281 16.13 -1.58 -4.62
CA ILE A 281 14.91 -2.22 -5.12
C ILE A 281 13.93 -2.50 -3.97
N SER A 282 14.42 -3.03 -2.85
CA SER A 282 13.57 -3.34 -1.69
C SER A 282 12.86 -2.12 -1.14
N VAL A 283 13.56 -0.99 -1.00
CA VAL A 283 12.95 0.28 -0.53
C VAL A 283 11.94 0.81 -1.54
N VAL A 284 12.29 0.83 -2.83
CA VAL A 284 11.40 1.31 -3.89
C VAL A 284 10.13 0.46 -3.98
N THR A 285 10.24 -0.86 -3.89
CA THR A 285 9.08 -1.76 -3.94
C THR A 285 8.19 -1.60 -2.72
N ILE A 286 8.75 -1.43 -1.52
CA ILE A 286 7.97 -1.15 -0.30
C ILE A 286 7.18 0.15 -0.44
N ILE A 287 7.84 1.23 -0.87
CA ILE A 287 7.21 2.54 -1.06
C ILE A 287 6.11 2.44 -2.12
N TYR A 288 6.39 1.84 -3.27
CA TYR A 288 5.41 1.68 -4.34
C TYR A 288 4.20 0.87 -3.90
N CYS A 289 4.41 -0.29 -3.27
CA CYS A 289 3.32 -1.17 -2.83
C CYS A 289 2.50 -0.60 -1.67
N PHE A 290 3.05 0.34 -0.90
CA PHE A 290 2.30 1.13 0.08
C PHE A 290 1.51 2.27 -0.58
N ALA A 291 2.11 2.95 -1.57
CA ALA A 291 1.52 4.12 -2.20
C ALA A 291 0.42 3.77 -3.22
N LEU A 292 0.55 2.64 -3.94
CA LEU A 292 -0.38 2.24 -5.00
C LEU A 292 -1.85 2.27 -4.57
N PRO A 293 -2.27 1.68 -3.43
CA PRO A 293 -3.67 1.72 -3.03
C PRO A 293 -4.16 3.12 -2.64
N LEU A 294 -3.26 4.07 -2.34
CA LEU A 294 -3.64 5.45 -2.00
C LEU A 294 -4.07 6.27 -3.22
N PHE A 295 -3.65 5.84 -4.42
CA PHE A 295 -4.05 6.47 -5.67
C PHE A 295 -5.37 5.93 -6.22
N MET A 296 -5.84 4.80 -5.71
CA MET A 296 -7.11 4.20 -6.11
C MET A 296 -8.29 5.12 -5.74
N THR A 297 -9.34 5.09 -6.55
CA THR A 297 -10.57 5.85 -6.32
C THR A 297 -11.71 4.92 -5.93
N ALA A 298 -12.53 5.37 -4.99
CA ALA A 298 -13.80 4.74 -4.66
C ALA A 298 -14.95 5.67 -5.05
N ASN A 299 -16.14 5.13 -5.21
CA ASN A 299 -17.38 5.86 -5.38
C ASN A 299 -18.20 5.77 -4.10
N ASP A 300 -18.84 6.88 -3.74
CA ASP A 300 -19.77 6.92 -2.61
C ASP A 300 -21.13 6.33 -2.99
N VAL A 301 -21.56 5.31 -2.26
CA VAL A 301 -22.79 4.57 -2.53
C VAL A 301 -24.06 5.42 -2.29
N LYS A 302 -23.96 6.51 -1.52
CA LYS A 302 -25.12 7.29 -1.07
C LYS A 302 -25.61 8.32 -2.07
N THR A 303 -24.72 8.85 -2.89
CA THR A 303 -25.07 9.82 -3.92
C THR A 303 -25.33 9.08 -5.21
N ASN A 304 -26.55 9.20 -5.78
CA ASN A 304 -26.85 8.77 -7.16
C ASN A 304 -25.99 9.48 -8.24
N LYS A 305 -24.98 10.25 -7.81
CA LYS A 305 -23.90 10.79 -8.61
C LYS A 305 -22.59 10.19 -8.08
N PRO A 306 -21.75 9.59 -8.93
CA PRO A 306 -20.46 9.06 -8.51
C PRO A 306 -19.59 10.21 -8.02
N THR A 307 -19.60 10.48 -6.72
CA THR A 307 -18.64 11.39 -6.11
C THR A 307 -17.41 10.57 -5.78
N GLN A 308 -16.33 10.86 -6.49
CA GLN A 308 -15.06 10.15 -6.29
C GLN A 308 -14.53 10.39 -4.88
N TYR A 309 -14.44 9.32 -4.11
CA TYR A 309 -13.85 9.22 -2.80
C TYR A 309 -12.38 8.79 -2.91
N SER A 310 -11.49 9.77 -2.77
CA SER A 310 -10.04 9.58 -2.81
C SER A 310 -9.42 9.51 -1.40
N PHE A 311 -8.15 9.14 -1.32
CA PHE A 311 -7.38 9.19 -0.07
C PHE A 311 -7.40 10.57 0.62
N LYS A 312 -7.46 11.67 -0.15
CA LYS A 312 -7.60 13.02 0.40
C LYS A 312 -8.90 13.18 1.21
N ASN A 313 -9.99 12.62 0.69
CA ASN A 313 -11.28 12.63 1.38
C ASN A 313 -11.21 11.78 2.65
N ALA A 314 -10.51 10.63 2.60
CA ALA A 314 -10.26 9.82 3.79
C ALA A 314 -9.49 10.57 4.88
N ILE A 315 -8.47 11.37 4.55
CA ILE A 315 -7.77 12.21 5.53
C ILE A 315 -8.73 13.24 6.13
N ALA A 316 -9.48 13.96 5.29
CA ALA A 316 -10.43 14.98 5.75
C ALA A 316 -11.48 14.38 6.70
N ASP A 317 -12.00 13.20 6.37
CA ASP A 317 -12.95 12.48 7.19
C ASP A 317 -12.34 12.01 8.52
N VAL A 318 -11.11 11.50 8.52
CA VAL A 318 -10.41 11.14 9.76
C VAL A 318 -10.22 12.37 10.66
N LEU A 319 -9.79 13.50 10.09
CA LEU A 319 -9.65 14.75 10.84
C LEU A 319 -10.98 15.22 11.42
N LYS A 320 -12.09 15.04 10.69
CA LYS A 320 -13.43 15.42 11.12
C LYS A 320 -14.01 14.49 12.18
N TYR A 321 -14.04 13.18 11.91
CA TYR A 321 -14.70 12.17 12.74
C TYR A 321 -13.86 11.72 13.93
N LYS A 322 -12.53 11.87 13.87
CA LYS A 322 -11.61 11.52 14.98
C LYS A 322 -10.99 12.77 15.63
N SER A 323 -11.53 13.96 15.36
CA SER A 323 -11.08 15.25 15.92
C SER A 323 -10.90 15.22 17.44
N GLN A 324 -11.86 14.68 18.19
CA GLN A 324 -11.78 14.57 19.65
C GLN A 324 -10.53 13.81 20.12
N LEU A 325 -10.22 12.69 19.48
CA LEU A 325 -9.05 11.88 19.84
C LEU A 325 -7.75 12.59 19.45
N ILE A 326 -7.71 13.23 18.27
CA ILE A 326 -6.59 14.06 17.83
C ILE A 326 -6.32 15.20 18.83
N MET A 327 -7.37 15.89 19.27
CA MET A 327 -7.27 16.96 20.25
C MET A 327 -6.79 16.47 21.61
N LEU A 328 -7.18 15.27 22.03
CA LEU A 328 -6.69 14.65 23.27
C LEU A 328 -5.18 14.35 23.19
N ILE A 329 -4.72 13.77 22.07
CA ILE A 329 -3.28 13.53 21.83
C ILE A 329 -2.51 14.86 21.80
N LEU A 330 -3.04 15.87 21.11
CA LEU A 330 -2.40 17.19 21.04
C LEU A 330 -2.28 17.82 22.43
N SER A 331 -3.33 17.71 23.24
CA SER A 331 -3.35 18.23 24.61
C SER A 331 -2.34 17.51 25.49
N TYR A 332 -2.19 16.19 25.33
CA TYR A 332 -1.11 15.44 25.98
C TYR A 332 0.28 15.99 25.63
N TYR A 333 0.55 16.28 24.35
CA TYR A 333 1.83 16.87 23.96
C TYR A 333 2.04 18.26 24.55
N ILE A 334 1.01 19.11 24.56
CA ILE A 334 1.06 20.45 25.16
C ILE A 334 1.43 20.38 26.65
N ILE A 335 0.76 19.51 27.40
CA ILE A 335 0.97 19.33 28.85
C ILE A 335 2.34 18.71 29.14
N SER A 336 2.73 17.67 28.40
CA SER A 336 4.03 17.01 28.53
C SER A 336 5.19 17.96 28.21
N GLY A 337 5.04 18.77 27.17
CA GLY A 337 6.01 19.81 26.84
C GLY A 337 6.09 20.89 27.92
N ALA A 338 4.95 21.33 28.47
CA ALA A 338 4.93 22.31 29.55
C ALA A 338 5.71 21.82 30.77
N ASN A 339 5.56 20.54 31.12
CA ASN A 339 6.30 19.90 32.19
C ASN A 339 7.80 19.87 31.95
N THR A 340 8.21 19.55 30.73
CA THR A 340 9.62 19.41 30.36
C THR A 340 10.36 20.75 30.38
N TYR A 341 9.72 21.84 29.94
CA TYR A 341 10.40 23.14 29.74
C TYR A 341 10.11 24.20 30.81
N PHE A 342 8.99 24.08 31.54
CA PHE A 342 8.59 25.07 32.53
C PHE A 342 8.27 24.48 33.92
N GLY A 343 8.31 23.15 34.06
CA GLY A 343 8.13 22.46 35.33
C GLY A 343 6.67 22.34 35.79
N ASN A 344 6.50 21.71 36.96
CA ASN A 344 5.21 21.22 37.46
C ASN A 344 4.12 22.29 37.59
N THR A 345 4.48 23.51 37.98
CA THR A 345 3.50 24.60 38.18
C THR A 345 2.79 24.95 36.86
N VAL A 346 3.55 25.10 35.78
CA VAL A 346 2.97 25.41 34.47
C VAL A 346 2.21 24.20 33.93
N THR A 347 2.68 22.98 34.18
CA THR A 347 1.94 21.75 33.86
C THR A 347 0.55 21.72 34.50
N ALA A 348 0.47 22.05 35.80
CA ALA A 348 -0.81 22.08 36.52
C ALA A 348 -1.75 23.14 35.92
N ILE A 349 -1.23 24.32 35.59
CA ILE A 349 -2.01 25.37 34.92
C ILE A 349 -2.49 24.90 33.54
N SER A 350 -1.62 24.33 32.71
CA SER A 350 -1.97 23.78 31.39
C SER A 350 -3.02 22.67 31.50
N PHE A 351 -2.94 21.82 32.51
CA PHE A 351 -3.91 20.76 32.76
C PHE A 351 -5.29 21.32 33.15
N VAL A 352 -5.34 22.35 34.01
CA VAL A 352 -6.61 23.02 34.36
C VAL A 352 -7.22 23.70 33.14
N ILE A 353 -6.43 24.40 32.33
CA ILE A 353 -6.89 25.00 31.07
C ILE A 353 -7.44 23.92 30.13
N PHE A 354 -6.75 22.78 30.02
CA PHE A 354 -7.22 21.65 29.23
C PHE A 354 -8.57 21.12 29.74
N LEU A 355 -8.75 20.95 31.06
CA LEU A 355 -10.03 20.49 31.62
C LEU A 355 -11.17 21.48 31.30
N ILE A 356 -10.92 22.78 31.46
CA ILE A 356 -11.90 23.81 31.08
C ILE A 356 -12.22 23.68 29.58
N MET A 357 -11.21 23.59 28.72
CA MET A 357 -11.43 23.43 27.29
C MET A 357 -12.19 22.14 26.95
N PHE A 358 -11.88 21.04 27.62
CA PHE A 358 -12.50 19.73 27.40
C PHE A 358 -14.00 19.74 27.67
N PHE A 359 -14.44 20.40 28.74
CA PHE A 359 -15.86 20.47 29.10
C PHE A 359 -16.64 21.59 28.41
N PHE A 360 -15.99 22.71 28.07
CA PHE A 360 -16.69 23.92 27.60
C PHE A 360 -16.47 24.24 26.12
N THR A 361 -15.58 23.53 25.41
CA THR A 361 -15.30 23.83 24.00
C THR A 361 -15.88 22.74 23.10
N PRO A 362 -16.59 23.11 22.01
CA PRO A 362 -17.12 22.14 21.05
C PRO A 362 -16.04 21.31 20.32
N LEU A 363 -14.76 21.69 20.44
CA LEU A 363 -13.63 20.95 19.88
C LEU A 363 -13.46 19.53 20.45
N PHE A 364 -13.98 19.28 21.66
CA PHE A 364 -13.90 17.97 22.32
C PHE A 364 -15.25 17.22 22.31
N GLU A 365 -16.30 17.81 21.74
CA GLU A 365 -17.56 17.10 21.58
C GLU A 365 -17.39 15.96 20.58
N SER A 366 -17.95 14.80 20.90
CA SER A 366 -18.05 13.71 19.94
C SER A 366 -18.81 14.20 18.71
N TYR A 367 -18.31 13.86 17.53
CA TYR A 367 -18.94 14.22 16.26
C TYR A 367 -20.45 13.90 16.27
N LYS A 368 -21.28 14.92 16.06
CA LYS A 368 -22.74 14.81 15.96
C LYS A 368 -23.11 14.52 14.50
N LEU A 369 -23.96 13.52 14.28
CA LEU A 369 -24.33 13.07 12.94
C LEU A 369 -24.97 14.23 12.17
N ASN A 370 -24.36 14.62 11.06
CA ASN A 370 -24.98 15.50 10.09
C ASN A 370 -25.44 14.66 8.90
N TYR A 371 -26.74 14.69 8.58
CA TYR A 371 -27.31 13.91 7.46
C TYR A 371 -26.77 14.31 6.08
N LYS A 372 -26.13 15.49 5.99
CA LYS A 372 -25.38 15.92 4.80
C LYS A 372 -24.06 15.19 4.62
N ASP A 373 -23.58 14.53 5.66
CA ASP A 373 -22.37 13.72 5.58
C ASP A 373 -22.76 12.33 5.06
N ASN A 374 -21.92 11.76 4.20
CA ASN A 374 -22.21 10.56 3.40
C ASN A 374 -22.23 9.25 4.22
N ILE A 375 -22.82 9.30 5.42
CA ILE A 375 -22.79 8.24 6.41
C ILE A 375 -24.12 7.46 6.38
N THR A 376 -24.09 6.19 5.97
CA THR A 376 -25.24 5.27 5.99
C THR A 376 -25.32 4.47 7.29
N PRO A 377 -26.50 3.96 7.69
CA PRO A 377 -26.58 2.93 8.73
C PRO A 377 -25.70 1.73 8.35
N GLY A 378 -24.82 1.35 9.26
CA GLY A 378 -23.89 0.23 9.10
C GLY A 378 -24.61 -1.10 9.16
N ILE A 379 -24.24 -2.02 8.28
CA ILE A 379 -24.58 -3.45 8.41
C ILE A 379 -23.50 -4.06 9.31
N ILE A 380 -23.88 -4.80 10.35
CA ILE A 380 -22.96 -5.60 11.18
C ILE A 380 -23.03 -7.06 10.70
N PRO A 381 -21.94 -7.85 10.60
CA PRO A 381 -20.55 -7.54 10.26
C PRO A 381 -20.24 -7.86 8.77
N GLU A 382 -19.03 -7.48 8.34
CA GLU A 382 -18.43 -7.76 7.04
C GLU A 382 -18.84 -9.13 6.50
N ALA A 383 -19.44 -9.15 5.30
CA ALA A 383 -19.40 -10.35 4.48
C ALA A 383 -17.92 -10.71 4.33
N VAL A 384 -17.49 -11.74 5.04
CA VAL A 384 -16.17 -12.34 4.85
C VAL A 384 -16.14 -12.73 3.39
N ALA A 385 -15.44 -11.94 2.57
CA ALA A 385 -15.09 -12.37 1.23
C ALA A 385 -14.34 -13.69 1.42
N THR A 386 -15.00 -14.79 1.09
CA THR A 386 -14.40 -16.12 1.15
C THR A 386 -13.12 -16.06 0.33
N PRO A 387 -11.95 -16.34 0.93
CA PRO A 387 -10.73 -16.40 0.16
C PRO A 387 -10.90 -17.48 -0.90
N ILE A 388 -10.75 -17.11 -2.17
CA ILE A 388 -10.59 -18.08 -3.24
C ILE A 388 -9.17 -18.63 -3.13
N ASP A 389 -8.94 -19.50 -2.14
CA ASP A 389 -7.85 -20.46 -2.15
C ASP A 389 -8.40 -21.75 -2.75
N ILE A 390 -8.69 -21.74 -4.04
CA ILE A 390 -8.79 -22.98 -4.80
C ILE A 390 -7.51 -23.07 -5.62
N PRO A 391 -6.49 -23.83 -5.18
CA PRO A 391 -5.54 -24.34 -6.13
C PRO A 391 -6.34 -25.21 -7.09
N VAL A 392 -6.41 -24.82 -8.37
CA VAL A 392 -6.92 -25.72 -9.43
C VAL A 392 -5.89 -26.84 -9.56
N VAL A 393 -5.96 -27.82 -8.66
CA VAL A 393 -5.36 -29.13 -8.80
C VAL A 393 -6.37 -29.97 -9.56
N GLY A 394 -6.08 -30.23 -10.83
CA GLY A 394 -6.71 -31.30 -11.60
C GLY A 394 -8.19 -31.12 -11.92
N ALA A 395 -8.52 -30.18 -12.81
CA ALA A 395 -9.62 -30.46 -13.72
C ALA A 395 -9.11 -31.52 -14.72
N VAL A 396 -9.27 -32.80 -14.34
CA VAL A 396 -9.35 -33.88 -15.31
C VAL A 396 -10.46 -33.47 -16.27
N VAL A 397 -10.12 -33.33 -17.54
CA VAL A 397 -11.08 -33.17 -18.62
C VAL A 397 -11.94 -34.44 -18.61
N GLN A 398 -13.09 -34.42 -17.94
CA GLN A 398 -14.17 -35.33 -18.28
C GLN A 398 -14.71 -34.85 -19.62
N GLN A 399 -14.39 -35.63 -20.64
CA GLN A 399 -14.95 -35.55 -21.96
C GLN A 399 -16.43 -35.92 -21.82
N GLU A 400 -17.32 -34.93 -21.73
CA GLU A 400 -18.76 -35.15 -21.88
C GLU A 400 -19.04 -35.49 -23.35
N ASP A 401 -19.32 -36.76 -23.60
CA ASP A 401 -19.92 -37.23 -24.85
C ASP A 401 -21.25 -36.48 -25.05
N THR A 402 -21.22 -35.49 -25.93
CA THR A 402 -22.43 -34.82 -26.41
C THR A 402 -23.10 -35.74 -27.43
N PRO A 403 -24.35 -36.17 -27.23
CA PRO A 403 -25.05 -36.95 -28.23
C PRO A 403 -25.32 -36.07 -29.45
N SER A 404 -24.92 -36.58 -30.61
CA SER A 404 -25.20 -36.01 -31.93
C SER A 404 -26.69 -35.69 -32.09
N ALA A 405 -27.00 -34.43 -32.38
CA ALA A 405 -28.33 -33.99 -32.77
C ALA A 405 -28.79 -34.72 -34.05
N PRO A 406 -30.08 -35.09 -34.17
CA PRO A 406 -30.60 -35.71 -35.38
C PRO A 406 -30.65 -34.71 -36.53
N GLU A 407 -30.13 -35.11 -37.69
CA GLU A 407 -30.33 -34.43 -38.98
C GLU A 407 -31.83 -34.27 -39.28
N TYR A 408 -32.29 -33.03 -39.34
CA TYR A 408 -33.61 -32.70 -39.87
C TYR A 408 -33.51 -32.60 -41.40
N ASN A 409 -33.96 -33.66 -42.07
CA ASN A 409 -33.94 -33.80 -43.51
C ASN A 409 -35.19 -33.12 -44.12
N ASP A 410 -35.06 -31.85 -44.49
CA ASP A 410 -36.10 -31.10 -45.19
C ASP A 410 -36.01 -31.38 -46.69
N ASN A 411 -36.75 -32.39 -47.15
CA ASN A 411 -37.03 -32.59 -48.57
C ASN A 411 -38.47 -33.06 -48.76
N LYS A 412 -39.38 -32.09 -48.85
CA LYS A 412 -40.71 -32.26 -49.48
C LYS A 412 -40.81 -31.36 -50.70
N LYS A 413 -40.70 -31.96 -51.88
CA LYS A 413 -41.25 -31.44 -53.14
C LYS A 413 -42.07 -32.54 -53.82
N PHE A 414 -43.29 -32.16 -54.18
CA PHE A 414 -44.11 -32.65 -55.29
C PHE A 414 -44.27 -34.17 -55.48
N SER A 415 -45.48 -34.66 -55.18
CA SER A 415 -46.40 -35.35 -56.10
C SER A 415 -47.66 -35.75 -55.34
#